data_AF-A0A843HR78-F1
#
_entry.id   AF-A0A843HR78-F1
#
_cell.length_a   1.000
_cell.length_b   1.000
_cell.length_c   1.000
_cell.angle_alpha   90.00
_cell.angle_beta   90.00
_cell.angle_gamma   90.00
#
_symmetry.space_group_name_H-M   'P 1'
#
loop_
_entity.id
_entity.type
_entity.pdbx_description
1 polymer ?
#
loop_
_entity_poly.entity_id
_entity_poly.type
_entity_poly.pdbx_seq_one_letter_code
_entity_poly.pdbx_strand_id
1 'polypeptide(L)'
;MKKFEIGKKYITRFICDADSTFWMEVTKRTDKTITYIEEGETEEKTRKIHIDPYCDEEYIKTANYSMAPIFHAGRLLKEEI
;
A
#
# COMPACT_ATOMS: atom_id res chain seq x y z
N MET A 1 -12.70 7.63 -7.05
CA MET A 1 -11.59 6.68 -7.26
C MET A 1 -10.24 7.28 -6.94
N LYS A 2 -9.77 7.13 -5.69
CA LYS A 2 -8.34 7.32 -5.39
C LYS A 2 -7.59 6.09 -5.87
N LYS A 3 -6.54 6.34 -6.64
CA LYS A 3 -5.78 5.31 -7.35
C LYS A 3 -4.32 5.33 -6.92
N PHE A 4 -3.67 4.17 -6.95
CA PHE A 4 -2.23 4.13 -6.74
C PHE A 4 -1.49 4.79 -7.92
N GLU A 5 -0.41 5.50 -7.61
CA GLU A 5 0.42 6.21 -8.58
C GLU A 5 1.85 5.70 -8.50
N ILE A 6 2.48 5.55 -9.67
CA ILE A 6 3.87 5.07 -9.79
C ILE A 6 4.81 6.14 -9.24
N GLY A 7 5.82 5.72 -8.46
CA GLY A 7 6.79 6.62 -7.83
C GLY A 7 6.29 7.34 -6.58
N LYS A 8 5.08 7.01 -6.10
CA LYS A 8 4.59 7.52 -4.81
C LYS A 8 4.81 6.50 -3.70
N LYS A 9 5.08 7.02 -2.50
CA LYS A 9 5.19 6.24 -1.27
C LYS A 9 3.88 6.30 -0.48
N TYR A 10 3.44 5.14 -0.02
CA TYR A 10 2.22 4.98 0.76
C TYR A 10 2.56 4.42 2.13
N ILE A 11 1.86 4.89 3.15
CA ILE A 11 2.05 4.42 4.53
C ILE A 11 0.85 3.65 5.05
N THR A 12 1.16 2.68 5.89
CA THR A 12 0.18 2.07 6.77
C THR A 12 0.76 1.85 8.16
N ARG A 13 -0.12 1.71 9.13
CA ARG A 13 0.25 1.46 10.53
C ARG A 13 -0.02 0.01 10.85
N PHE A 14 0.89 -0.66 11.54
CA PHE A 14 0.64 -2.01 12.01
C PHE A 14 -0.38 -1.99 13.16
N ILE A 15 -1.22 -3.02 13.26
CA ILE A 15 -2.23 -3.12 14.34
C ILE A 15 -1.58 -3.69 15.62
N CYS A 16 -0.47 -4.43 15.50
CA CYS A 16 0.16 -5.16 16.60
C CYS A 16 1.18 -4.35 17.41
N ASP A 17 1.73 -3.27 16.86
CA ASP A 17 2.70 -2.42 17.56
C ASP A 17 2.44 -0.95 17.20
N ALA A 18 2.11 -0.13 18.19
CA ALA A 18 1.55 1.21 17.98
C ALA A 18 2.54 2.20 17.33
N ASP A 19 3.84 1.88 17.35
CA ASP A 19 4.92 2.74 16.82
C ASP A 19 5.40 2.31 15.42
N SER A 20 5.04 1.11 14.97
CA SER A 20 5.53 0.56 13.70
C SER A 20 4.70 1.06 12.51
N THR A 21 5.27 2.04 11.82
CA THR A 21 4.77 2.55 10.53
C THR A 21 5.50 1.83 9.40
N PHE A 22 4.77 1.26 8.45
CA PHE A 22 5.33 0.65 7.25
C PHE A 22 5.06 1.55 6.06
N TRP A 23 6.09 1.78 5.25
CA TRP A 23 5.92 2.42 3.95
C TRP A 23 6.23 1.45 2.81
N MET A 24 5.60 1.71 1.67
CA MET A 24 5.88 1.03 0.41
C MET A 24 6.03 2.04 -0.71
N GLU A 25 6.92 1.74 -1.66
CA GLU A 25 7.08 2.52 -2.88
C GLU A 25 6.53 1.75 -4.08
N VAL A 26 5.67 2.40 -4.87
CA VAL A 26 5.06 1.77 -6.04
C VAL A 26 6.00 1.90 -7.25
N THR A 27 6.53 0.77 -7.73
CA THR A 27 7.43 0.74 -8.90
C THR A 27 6.67 0.57 -10.21
N LYS A 28 5.60 -0.25 -10.22
CA LYS A 28 4.77 -0.49 -11.41
C LYS A 28 3.31 -0.61 -11.04
N ARG A 29 2.46 -0.13 -11.93
CA ARG A 29 1.01 -0.30 -11.84
C ARG A 29 0.45 -0.84 -13.14
N THR A 30 -0.40 -1.86 -13.02
CA THR A 30 -1.30 -2.31 -14.08
C THR A 30 -2.76 -2.11 -13.65
N ASP A 31 -3.69 -2.36 -14.56
CA ASP A 31 -5.13 -2.19 -14.31
C ASP A 31 -5.66 -3.10 -13.18
N LYS A 32 -5.00 -4.25 -12.96
CA LYS A 32 -5.45 -5.29 -12.00
C LYS A 32 -4.46 -5.56 -10.87
N THR A 33 -3.18 -5.21 -11.05
CA THR A 33 -2.12 -5.50 -10.08
C THR A 33 -1.19 -4.31 -9.92
N ILE A 34 -0.53 -4.27 -8.78
CA ILE A 34 0.48 -3.28 -8.43
C ILE A 34 1.74 -4.01 -7.98
N THR A 35 2.89 -3.48 -8.38
CA THR A 35 4.20 -3.92 -7.92
C THR A 35 4.81 -2.82 -7.07
N TYR A 36 5.27 -3.20 -5.88
CA TYR A 36 5.84 -2.28 -4.91
C TYR A 36 7.01 -2.91 -4.17
N ILE A 37 7.82 -2.06 -3.56
CA ILE A 37 8.93 -2.44 -2.67
C ILE A 37 8.59 -1.93 -1.27
N GLU A 38 8.74 -2.79 -0.27
CA GLU A 38 8.50 -2.46 1.15
C GLU A 38 9.78 -1.94 1.81
N GLU A 39 9.64 -1.15 2.88
CA GLU A 39 10.78 -0.68 3.67
C GLU A 39 11.67 -1.84 4.13
N GLY A 40 12.96 -1.77 3.80
CA GLY A 40 13.96 -2.75 4.22
C GLY A 40 13.99 -4.04 3.38
N GLU A 41 13.08 -4.21 2.42
CA GLU A 41 13.13 -5.31 1.46
C GLU A 41 13.73 -4.86 0.13
N THR A 42 14.42 -5.79 -0.54
CA THR A 42 14.96 -5.60 -1.90
C THR A 42 14.10 -6.30 -2.96
N GLU A 43 13.09 -7.06 -2.53
CA GLU A 43 12.24 -7.85 -3.40
C GLU A 43 11.00 -7.04 -3.84
N GLU A 44 10.78 -6.95 -5.14
CA GLU A 44 9.55 -6.39 -5.70
C GLU A 44 8.38 -7.35 -5.49
N LYS A 45 7.37 -6.92 -4.73
CA LYS A 45 6.15 -7.71 -4.50
C LYS A 45 5.04 -7.23 -5.41
N THR A 46 4.37 -8.19 -6.05
CA THR A 46 3.17 -7.93 -6.85
C THR A 46 1.91 -8.36 -6.10
N ARG A 47 0.91 -7.48 -6.03
CA ARG A 47 -0.39 -7.74 -5.41
C ARG A 47 -1.54 -7.30 -6.30
N LYS A 48 -2.70 -7.91 -6.07
CA LYS A 48 -3.94 -7.56 -6.76
C LYS A 48 -4.53 -6.29 -6.13
N ILE A 49 -5.02 -5.40 -6.99
CA ILE A 49 -5.73 -4.21 -6.55
C ILE A 49 -7.17 -4.60 -6.20
N HIS A 50 -7.63 -4.16 -5.04
CA HIS A 50 -9.01 -4.26 -4.60
C HIS A 50 -9.62 -2.86 -4.52
N ILE A 51 -10.94 -2.77 -4.69
CA ILE A 51 -11.68 -1.51 -4.59
C ILE A 51 -12.53 -1.59 -3.34
N ASP A 52 -12.43 -0.57 -2.49
CA ASP A 52 -13.28 -0.45 -1.31
C ASP A 52 -14.70 -0.03 -1.75
N PRO A 53 -15.73 -0.82 -1.41
CA PRO A 53 -17.09 -0.55 -1.87
C PRO A 53 -17.75 0.65 -1.17
N TYR A 54 -17.18 1.16 -0.06
CA TYR A 54 -17.76 2.27 0.70
C TYR A 54 -17.09 3.61 0.38
N CYS A 55 -15.77 3.61 0.12
CA CYS A 55 -14.99 4.83 -0.08
C CYS A 55 -14.50 5.04 -1.52
N ASP A 56 -14.82 4.11 -2.45
CA ASP A 56 -14.42 4.18 -3.85
C ASP A 56 -12.90 4.44 -4.00
N GLU A 57 -12.12 3.74 -3.18
CA GLU A 57 -10.65 3.84 -3.13
C GLU A 57 -10.00 2.49 -3.39
N GLU A 58 -8.86 2.52 -4.10
CA GLU A 58 -8.05 1.32 -4.29
C GLU A 58 -7.31 0.99 -2.99
N TYR A 59 -7.33 -0.28 -2.62
CA TYR A 59 -6.53 -0.83 -1.53
C TYR A 59 -5.87 -2.14 -1.93
N ILE A 60 -4.80 -2.48 -1.23
CA ILE A 60 -4.10 -3.75 -1.39
C ILE A 60 -3.85 -4.41 -0.04
N LYS A 61 -3.87 -5.74 -0.06
CA LYS A 61 -3.48 -6.57 1.09
C LYS A 61 -2.07 -7.10 0.84
N THR A 62 -1.16 -6.86 1.76
CA THR A 62 0.23 -7.33 1.64
C THR A 62 0.31 -8.86 1.73
N ALA A 63 -0.60 -9.49 2.47
CA ALA A 63 -0.65 -10.93 2.65
C ALA A 63 -2.07 -11.42 2.95
N ASN A 64 -2.28 -12.73 2.89
CA ASN A 64 -3.59 -13.37 3.08
C ASN A 64 -3.76 -13.91 4.50
N TYR A 65 -3.65 -13.02 5.50
CA TYR A 65 -3.96 -13.31 6.92
C TYR A 65 -4.70 -12.11 7.54
N SER A 66 -5.49 -12.35 8.58
CA SER A 66 -6.42 -11.34 9.13
C SER A 66 -5.75 -10.07 9.66
N MET A 67 -4.50 -10.16 10.09
CA MET A 67 -3.71 -9.03 10.60
C MET A 67 -2.77 -8.42 9.54
N ALA A 68 -2.91 -8.81 8.27
CA ALA A 68 -2.01 -8.33 7.24
C ALA A 68 -2.17 -6.82 7.05
N PRO A 69 -1.06 -6.07 6.90
CA PRO A 69 -1.13 -4.66 6.64
C PRO A 69 -1.89 -4.41 5.33
N ILE A 70 -2.80 -3.43 5.40
CA ILE A 70 -3.61 -3.00 4.27
C ILE A 70 -3.16 -1.60 3.90
N PHE A 71 -2.83 -1.42 2.63
CA PHE A 71 -2.44 -0.12 2.09
C PHE A 71 -3.59 0.44 1.29
N HIS A 72 -3.87 1.72 1.53
CA HIS A 72 -4.94 2.47 0.90
C HIS A 72 -4.33 3.56 0.02
N ALA A 73 -4.87 3.75 -1.19
CA ALA A 73 -4.44 4.82 -2.09
C ALA A 73 -4.65 6.23 -1.48
N GLY A 74 -5.49 6.36 -0.45
CA GLY A 74 -5.67 7.60 0.29
C GLY A 74 -4.56 7.97 1.28
N ARG A 75 -3.67 7.06 1.65
CA ARG A 75 -2.62 7.25 2.68
C ARG A 75 -1.24 7.44 2.06
N LEU A 76 -1.03 8.60 1.45
CA LEU A 76 0.28 9.01 0.95
C LEU A 76 1.21 9.38 2.11
N LEU A 77 2.47 8.93 2.03
CA LEU A 77 3.53 9.49 2.86
C LEU A 77 3.68 10.96 2.43
N LYS A 78 3.26 11.90 3.29
CA LYS A 78 3.65 13.29 3.13
C LYS A 78 5.00 13.45 3.80
N GLU A 79 6.06 13.54 3.01
CA GLU A 79 7.29 14.17 3.50
C GLU A 79 6.93 15.64 3.74
N GLU A 80 6.64 15.98 5.00
CA GLU A 80 6.41 17.35 5.43
C GLU A 80 7.75 18.09 5.30
N ILE A 81 7.76 19.15 4.50
CA ILE A 81 8.90 20.08 4.29
C ILE A 81 8.91 21.10 5.42
#